data_AF-A0A4Y2ET91-F1
#
_entry.id   AF-A0A4Y2ET91-F1
#
_cell.length_a   1.000
_cell.length_b   1.000
_cell.length_c   1.000
_cell.angle_alpha   90.00
_cell.angle_beta   90.00
_cell.angle_gamma   90.00
#
_symmetry.space_group_name_H-M   'P 1'
#
loop_
_entity.id
_entity.type
_entity.pdbx_description
1 polymer ?
#
loop_
_entity_poly.entity_id
_entity_poly.type
_entity_poly.pdbx_seq_one_letter_code
_entity_poly.pdbx_strand_id
1 'polypeptide(L)'
;MYNKLVAAPPVFWKNHRIKRLHAIKFLGIYIDDKLNWKSHIRYLSQKAQILNQNFLKIAGPSWGISRSHRLLLYKTVIERVFAHGSSIWCINPTAKISRKLDSIQRSFLLSISGAYRTTSTAALQVLLGLPPLALKLQQEAVITILIRLRKPELTLQLLPDNYEQPHSRRTTHPSLYLLKDQISLSDGGLSPPSEAIYTDGSKTEKGVGAAYCRNAQNQIIESWFVKLPSQATVFQAELLALSKAVELAKTMVNQTPIKIFTDNRAAIQASSNPKSKNHMARQIFLSLLSSPNIKLNWIKAHAGYFGNESADLQAKSAADSETTNIYQIKFSKAFLKTHLKKFLIQEWQRTWEDATTGRPIHNIIPKVSFDPVCWTREEILFFTQHGPFPSYFNRFKIFSSPNCSCGQVGTPLHYATECILTSSWHIKKPAENLQKIWFRRVAANKDSRLLIRKIVQHINNNRALFRPD
;
A
#
# COMPACT_ATOMS: atom_id res chain seq x y z
N MET A 1 37.06 -37.93 -27.15
CA MET A 1 36.01 -38.95 -27.00
C MET A 1 35.25 -38.72 -25.69
N TYR A 2 34.18 -37.92 -25.69
CA TYR A 2 33.18 -37.98 -24.63
C TYR A 2 31.84 -38.28 -25.29
N ASN A 3 31.37 -39.50 -25.07
CA ASN A 3 30.24 -40.09 -25.75
C ASN A 3 28.91 -39.39 -25.39
N LYS A 4 28.03 -39.45 -26.39
CA LYS A 4 26.63 -39.05 -26.44
C LYS A 4 25.86 -39.23 -25.14
N LEU A 5 25.05 -38.21 -24.83
CA LEU A 5 23.95 -38.16 -23.88
C LEU A 5 23.27 -39.53 -23.70
N VAL A 6 23.62 -40.23 -22.62
CA VAL A 6 22.89 -41.42 -22.15
C VAL A 6 21.53 -40.94 -21.65
N ALA A 7 20.44 -41.51 -22.17
CA ALA A 7 19.10 -41.22 -21.67
C ALA A 7 19.03 -41.55 -20.17
N ALA A 8 18.53 -40.62 -19.36
CA ALA A 8 18.42 -40.82 -17.92
C ALA A 8 17.58 -42.07 -17.62
N PRO A 9 17.98 -42.90 -16.62
CA PRO A 9 17.32 -44.16 -16.33
C PRO A 9 15.83 -43.96 -15.98
N PRO A 10 14.94 -44.85 -16.43
CA PRO A 10 13.52 -44.79 -16.08
C PRO A 10 13.34 -45.02 -14.58
N VAL A 11 12.60 -44.13 -13.93
CA VAL A 11 12.25 -44.25 -12.51
C VAL A 11 10.90 -44.95 -12.39
N PHE A 12 10.81 -45.95 -11.51
CA PHE A 12 9.58 -46.68 -11.20
C PHE A 12 9.18 -46.46 -9.74
N TRP A 13 7.88 -46.35 -9.48
CA TRP A 13 7.31 -46.35 -8.14
C TRP A 13 6.14 -47.34 -8.10
N LYS A 14 6.22 -48.36 -7.22
CA LYS A 14 5.24 -49.45 -7.14
C LYS A 14 4.92 -50.05 -8.52
N ASN A 15 5.95 -50.40 -9.29
CA ASN A 15 5.86 -50.90 -10.68
C ASN A 15 5.27 -49.94 -11.73
N HIS A 16 4.95 -48.69 -11.37
CA HIS A 16 4.53 -47.67 -12.33
C HIS A 16 5.71 -46.80 -12.76
N ARG A 17 5.91 -46.67 -14.07
CA ARG A 17 6.91 -45.76 -14.64
C ARG A 17 6.51 -44.31 -14.36
N ILE A 18 7.38 -43.58 -13.65
CA ILE A 18 7.21 -42.15 -13.40
C ILE A 18 7.66 -41.39 -14.65
N LYS A 19 6.73 -40.64 -15.27
CA LYS A 19 7.05 -39.78 -16.41
C LYS A 19 7.89 -38.59 -15.94
N ARG A 20 9.05 -38.39 -16.58
CA ARG A 20 9.85 -37.18 -16.40
C ARG A 20 9.09 -35.99 -17.00
N LEU A 21 8.78 -35.00 -16.18
CA LEU A 21 8.14 -33.76 -16.60
C LEU A 21 9.13 -32.60 -16.43
N HIS A 22 9.06 -31.60 -17.32
CA HIS A 22 9.87 -30.38 -17.23
C HIS A 22 9.39 -29.41 -16.14
N ALA A 23 8.16 -29.58 -15.65
CA ALA A 23 7.64 -28.81 -14.54
C ALA A 23 6.56 -29.58 -13.79
N ILE A 24 6.51 -29.38 -12.46
CA ILE A 24 5.47 -29.91 -11.59
C ILE A 24 4.63 -28.77 -11.02
N LYS A 25 3.33 -29.00 -10.82
CA LYS A 25 2.44 -28.04 -10.16
C LYS A 25 2.26 -28.47 -8.70
N PHE A 26 2.63 -27.60 -7.76
CA PHE A 26 2.44 -27.83 -6.33
C PHE A 26 1.75 -26.61 -5.71
N LEU A 27 0.58 -26.83 -5.09
CA LEU A 27 -0.23 -25.78 -4.44
C LEU A 27 -0.46 -24.52 -5.32
N GLY A 28 -0.59 -24.72 -6.64
CA GLY A 28 -0.81 -23.64 -7.60
C GLY A 28 0.45 -22.96 -8.14
N ILE A 29 1.64 -23.39 -7.72
CA ILE A 29 2.94 -22.91 -8.20
C ILE A 29 3.54 -23.95 -9.13
N TYR A 30 4.16 -23.51 -10.23
CA TYR A 30 4.87 -24.41 -11.14
C TYR A 30 6.36 -24.34 -10.84
N ILE A 31 6.95 -25.48 -10.52
CA ILE A 31 8.39 -25.63 -10.26
C ILE A 31 8.96 -26.32 -11.50
N ASP A 32 9.75 -25.60 -12.30
CA ASP A 32 10.43 -26.17 -13.46
C ASP A 32 11.77 -26.80 -13.08
N ASP A 33 12.21 -27.77 -13.89
CA ASP A 33 13.44 -28.55 -13.72
C ASP A 33 14.73 -27.70 -13.64
N LYS A 34 14.67 -26.46 -14.13
CA LYS A 34 15.77 -25.48 -14.12
C LYS A 34 15.61 -24.40 -13.03
N LEU A 35 14.55 -24.45 -12.23
CA LEU A 35 14.22 -23.47 -11.19
C LEU A 35 14.29 -22.00 -11.66
N ASN A 36 14.02 -21.74 -12.94
CA ASN A 36 14.03 -20.40 -13.53
C ASN A 36 12.64 -19.76 -13.59
N TRP A 37 11.64 -20.48 -13.09
CA TRP A 37 10.24 -20.07 -12.96
C TRP A 37 9.54 -19.74 -14.29
N LYS A 38 10.13 -20.09 -15.43
CA LYS A 38 9.55 -19.82 -16.77
C LYS A 38 8.18 -20.46 -16.92
N SER A 39 8.02 -21.69 -16.43
CA SER A 39 6.74 -22.41 -16.48
C SER A 39 5.70 -21.70 -15.61
N HIS A 40 6.09 -21.21 -14.43
CA HIS A 40 5.20 -20.45 -13.55
C HIS A 40 4.80 -19.11 -14.15
N ILE A 41 5.74 -18.33 -14.67
CA ILE A 41 5.47 -17.02 -15.29
C ILE A 41 4.58 -17.17 -16.53
N ARG A 42 4.74 -18.24 -17.31
CA ARG A 42 3.83 -18.56 -18.43
C ARG A 42 2.41 -18.81 -17.93
N TYR A 43 2.25 -19.63 -16.90
CA TYR A 43 0.96 -19.88 -16.27
C TYR A 43 0.33 -18.59 -15.74
N LEU A 44 1.10 -17.75 -15.03
CA LEU A 44 0.63 -16.45 -14.55
C LEU A 44 0.22 -15.52 -15.71
N SER A 45 0.93 -15.55 -16.84
CA SER A 45 0.58 -14.78 -18.04
C SER A 45 -0.78 -15.21 -18.61
N GLN A 46 -1.04 -16.51 -18.71
CA GLN A 46 -2.33 -17.03 -19.18
C GLN A 46 -3.46 -16.67 -18.20
N LYS A 47 -3.20 -16.82 -16.89
CA LYS A 47 -4.15 -16.43 -15.86
C LYS A 47 -4.45 -14.92 -15.90
N ALA A 48 -3.44 -14.09 -16.16
CA ALA A 48 -3.60 -12.66 -16.34
C ALA A 48 -4.51 -12.31 -17.51
N GLN A 49 -4.37 -13.00 -18.64
CA GLN A 49 -5.20 -12.77 -19.82
C GLN A 49 -6.68 -13.03 -19.51
N ILE A 50 -7.01 -14.14 -18.85
CA ILE A 50 -8.38 -14.48 -18.45
C ILE A 50 -8.94 -13.40 -17.50
N LEU A 51 -8.14 -13.00 -16.50
CA LEU A 51 -8.56 -11.95 -15.56
C LEU A 51 -8.78 -10.60 -16.25
N ASN A 52 -7.91 -10.23 -17.19
CA ASN A 52 -8.04 -8.98 -17.93
C ASN A 52 -9.25 -9.02 -18.88
N GLN A 53 -9.57 -10.16 -19.49
CA GLN A 53 -10.81 -10.32 -20.27
C GLN A 53 -12.04 -10.13 -19.40
N ASN A 54 -12.08 -10.71 -18.19
CA ASN A 54 -13.19 -10.49 -17.26
C ASN A 54 -13.27 -9.04 -16.79
N PHE A 55 -12.12 -8.39 -16.59
CA PHE A 55 -12.04 -6.98 -16.25
C PHE A 55 -12.64 -6.09 -17.36
N LEU A 56 -12.39 -6.44 -18.63
CA LEU A 56 -12.93 -5.73 -19.79
C LEU A 56 -14.45 -5.94 -19.99
N LYS A 57 -15.04 -7.00 -19.43
CA LYS A 57 -16.50 -7.23 -19.49
C LYS A 57 -17.30 -6.23 -18.64
N ILE A 58 -16.71 -5.70 -17.57
CA ILE A 58 -17.39 -4.80 -16.63
C ILE A 58 -17.03 -3.32 -16.83
N ALA A 59 -16.07 -3.04 -17.72
CA ALA A 59 -15.54 -1.71 -17.93
C ALA A 59 -14.80 -1.58 -19.27
N GLY A 60 -15.23 -0.63 -20.10
CA GLY A 60 -14.51 -0.20 -21.30
C GLY A 60 -13.73 1.10 -21.10
N PRO A 61 -13.03 1.63 -22.12
CA PRO A 61 -12.29 2.89 -22.02
C PRO A 61 -13.16 4.11 -21.66
N SER A 62 -14.44 4.11 -22.03
CA SER A 62 -15.37 5.23 -21.85
C SER A 62 -16.66 4.86 -21.09
N TRP A 63 -16.84 3.61 -20.66
CA TRP A 63 -18.08 3.13 -20.03
C TRP A 63 -17.79 2.12 -18.91
N GLY A 64 -18.80 1.87 -18.07
CA GLY A 64 -18.76 0.89 -16.98
C GLY A 64 -18.22 1.46 -15.67
N ILE A 65 -17.63 0.60 -14.83
CA ILE A 65 -17.19 1.01 -13.48
C ILE A 65 -16.13 2.11 -13.51
N SER A 66 -16.15 2.98 -12.49
CA SER A 66 -15.22 4.10 -12.36
C SER A 66 -13.76 3.67 -12.21
N ARG A 67 -12.83 4.57 -12.53
CA ARG A 67 -11.39 4.33 -12.39
C ARG A 67 -10.96 3.98 -10.97
N SER A 68 -11.60 4.55 -9.94
CA SER A 68 -11.31 4.23 -8.54
C SER A 68 -11.67 2.78 -8.20
N HIS A 69 -12.83 2.30 -8.65
CA HIS A 69 -13.23 0.90 -8.49
C HIS A 69 -12.33 -0.06 -9.28
N ARG A 70 -11.93 0.33 -10.49
CA ARG A 70 -10.94 -0.41 -11.31
C ARG A 70 -9.60 -0.59 -10.58
N LEU A 71 -9.09 0.49 -9.98
CA LEU A 71 -7.86 0.45 -9.18
C LEU A 71 -8.01 -0.41 -7.92
N LEU A 72 -9.16 -0.33 -7.26
CA LEU A 72 -9.47 -1.15 -6.10
C LEU A 72 -9.43 -2.65 -6.47
N LEU A 73 -10.13 -3.05 -7.54
CA LEU A 73 -10.14 -4.44 -8.03
C LEU A 73 -8.73 -4.92 -8.41
N TYR A 74 -7.93 -4.07 -9.05
CA TYR A 74 -6.54 -4.42 -9.35
C TYR A 74 -5.75 -4.72 -8.07
N LYS A 75 -5.79 -3.84 -7.07
CA LYS A 75 -5.05 -3.98 -5.80
C LYS A 75 -5.55 -5.15 -4.94
N THR A 76 -6.85 -5.44 -4.94
CA THR A 76 -7.46 -6.44 -4.04
C THR A 76 -7.56 -7.83 -4.66
N VAL A 77 -7.71 -7.94 -5.98
CA VAL A 77 -7.85 -9.21 -6.68
C VAL A 77 -6.60 -9.55 -7.47
N ILE A 78 -6.23 -8.68 -8.43
CA ILE A 78 -5.20 -8.98 -9.43
C ILE A 78 -3.83 -9.10 -8.77
N GLU A 79 -3.40 -8.10 -8.00
CA GLU A 79 -2.14 -8.16 -7.24
C GLU A 79 -2.09 -9.37 -6.30
N ARG A 80 -3.22 -9.71 -5.66
CA ARG A 80 -3.28 -10.83 -4.70
C ARG A 80 -3.16 -12.20 -5.37
N VAL A 81 -3.71 -12.35 -6.58
CA VAL A 81 -3.51 -13.57 -7.38
C VAL A 81 -2.03 -13.79 -7.69
N PHE A 82 -1.29 -12.72 -8.04
CA PHE A 82 0.14 -12.82 -8.36
C PHE A 82 1.04 -12.88 -7.12
N ALA A 83 0.60 -12.33 -5.99
CA ALA A 83 1.31 -12.43 -4.71
C ALA A 83 1.30 -13.85 -4.12
N HIS A 84 0.40 -14.73 -4.59
CA HIS A 84 0.39 -16.12 -4.15
C HIS A 84 1.71 -16.82 -4.49
N GLY A 85 2.41 -17.29 -3.45
CA GLY A 85 3.69 -17.96 -3.61
C GLY A 85 4.87 -17.05 -3.99
N SER A 86 4.72 -15.72 -3.99
CA SER A 86 5.81 -14.80 -4.39
C SER A 86 7.06 -14.95 -3.54
N SER A 87 6.92 -15.40 -2.28
CA SER A 87 8.04 -15.74 -1.39
C SER A 87 8.89 -16.92 -1.85
N ILE A 88 8.50 -17.65 -2.90
CA ILE A 88 9.27 -18.77 -3.45
C ILE A 88 9.99 -18.35 -4.73
N TRP A 89 9.33 -17.58 -5.60
CA TRP A 89 9.81 -17.32 -6.96
C TRP A 89 10.13 -15.85 -7.27
N CYS A 90 9.71 -14.89 -6.42
CA CYS A 90 9.80 -13.45 -6.67
C CYS A 90 10.48 -12.67 -5.53
N ILE A 91 11.34 -13.30 -4.74
CA ILE A 91 12.14 -12.59 -3.72
C ILE A 91 13.14 -11.66 -4.41
N ASN A 92 13.89 -12.20 -5.37
CA ASN A 92 14.91 -11.48 -6.14
C ASN A 92 14.62 -11.66 -7.63
N PRO A 93 13.61 -10.96 -8.18
CA PRO A 93 13.19 -11.16 -9.56
C PRO A 93 14.30 -10.73 -10.53
N THR A 94 14.67 -11.61 -11.45
CA THR A 94 15.60 -11.27 -12.53
C THR A 94 15.00 -10.20 -13.46
N ALA A 95 15.83 -9.44 -14.17
CA ALA A 95 15.35 -8.47 -15.17
C ALA A 95 14.41 -9.09 -16.23
N LYS A 96 14.56 -10.39 -16.52
CA LYS A 96 13.66 -11.12 -17.42
C LYS A 96 12.29 -11.36 -16.80
N ILE A 97 12.24 -11.74 -15.52
CA ILE A 97 10.98 -11.88 -14.77
C ILE A 97 10.29 -10.52 -14.64
N SER A 98 11.03 -9.48 -14.25
CA SER A 98 10.50 -8.11 -14.10
C SER A 98 9.86 -7.60 -15.39
N ARG A 99 10.55 -7.69 -16.54
CA ARG A 99 9.97 -7.31 -17.85
C ARG A 99 8.70 -8.09 -18.20
N LYS A 100 8.63 -9.37 -17.83
CA LYS A 100 7.45 -10.18 -18.09
C LYS A 100 6.28 -9.80 -17.18
N LEU A 101 6.56 -9.45 -15.92
CA LEU A 101 5.56 -8.90 -15.00
C LEU A 101 5.07 -7.53 -15.44
N ASP A 102 5.94 -6.66 -15.98
CA ASP A 102 5.51 -5.39 -16.58
C ASP A 102 4.59 -5.62 -17.79
N SER A 103 4.91 -6.60 -18.64
CA SER A 103 4.05 -7.00 -19.76
C SER A 103 2.67 -7.51 -19.29
N ILE A 104 2.62 -8.27 -18.19
CA ILE A 104 1.36 -8.71 -17.57
C ILE A 104 0.58 -7.51 -17.04
N GLN A 105 1.24 -6.67 -16.22
CA GLN A 105 0.64 -5.50 -15.57
C GLN A 105 0.08 -4.51 -16.60
N ARG A 106 0.82 -4.29 -17.71
CA ARG A 106 0.46 -3.35 -18.78
C ARG A 106 -0.97 -3.49 -19.27
N SER A 107 -1.47 -4.71 -19.44
CA SER A 107 -2.85 -4.95 -19.93
C SER A 107 -3.90 -4.34 -18.98
N PHE A 108 -3.70 -4.49 -17.67
CA PHE A 108 -4.55 -3.89 -16.66
C PHE A 108 -4.38 -2.38 -16.60
N LEU A 109 -3.15 -1.86 -16.67
CA LEU A 109 -2.91 -0.42 -16.65
C LEU A 109 -3.63 0.30 -17.80
N LEU A 110 -3.61 -0.29 -19.01
CA LEU A 110 -4.34 0.24 -20.16
C LEU A 110 -5.86 0.19 -19.93
N SER A 111 -6.37 -0.92 -19.38
CA SER A 111 -7.80 -1.09 -19.10
C SER A 111 -8.31 -0.14 -17.99
N ILE A 112 -7.46 0.19 -17.01
CA ILE A 112 -7.77 1.13 -15.91
C ILE A 112 -7.72 2.58 -16.41
N SER A 113 -6.72 2.94 -17.22
CA SER A 113 -6.49 4.32 -17.67
C SER A 113 -7.30 4.72 -18.90
N GLY A 114 -7.67 3.77 -19.77
CA GLY A 114 -8.24 4.07 -21.08
C GLY A 114 -7.25 4.67 -22.08
N ALA A 115 -5.94 4.66 -21.74
CA ALA A 115 -4.87 5.18 -22.58
C ALA A 115 -4.65 4.33 -23.84
N TYR A 116 -3.96 4.89 -24.83
CA TYR A 116 -3.62 4.17 -26.04
C TYR A 116 -2.59 3.08 -25.79
N ARG A 117 -2.63 2.01 -26.60
CA ARG A 117 -1.75 0.83 -26.48
C ARG A 117 -0.26 1.14 -26.63
N THR A 118 0.10 2.33 -27.07
CA THR A 118 1.48 2.81 -27.26
C THR A 118 2.00 3.59 -26.05
N THR A 119 1.12 4.01 -25.12
CA THR A 119 1.52 4.73 -23.91
C THR A 119 2.44 3.85 -23.07
N SER A 120 3.58 4.36 -22.60
CA SER A 120 4.59 3.53 -21.92
C SER A 120 4.07 2.96 -20.61
N THR A 121 4.53 1.75 -20.25
CA THR A 121 4.13 1.09 -18.99
C THR A 121 4.56 1.94 -17.79
N ALA A 122 5.76 2.50 -17.82
CA ALA A 122 6.29 3.37 -16.76
C ALA A 122 5.42 4.61 -16.53
N ALA A 123 4.98 5.28 -17.60
CA ALA A 123 4.06 6.41 -17.47
C ALA A 123 2.72 6.01 -16.86
N LEU A 124 2.17 4.86 -17.29
CA LEU A 124 0.90 4.37 -16.75
C LEU A 124 0.99 3.98 -15.27
N GLN A 125 2.11 3.37 -14.85
CA GLN A 125 2.41 3.07 -13.45
C GLN A 125 2.34 4.34 -12.60
N VAL A 126 3.02 5.41 -13.03
CA VAL A 126 3.03 6.71 -12.35
C VAL A 126 1.65 7.36 -12.30
N LEU A 127 0.96 7.43 -13.45
CA LEU A 127 -0.39 8.03 -13.53
C LEU A 127 -1.40 7.32 -12.63
N LEU A 128 -1.29 5.99 -12.50
CA LEU A 128 -2.21 5.16 -11.73
C LEU A 128 -1.80 4.97 -10.27
N GLY A 129 -0.66 5.49 -9.84
CA GLY A 129 -0.14 5.27 -8.49
C GLY A 129 0.13 3.79 -8.20
N LEU A 130 0.56 3.05 -9.22
CA LEU A 130 0.82 1.61 -9.16
C LEU A 130 2.30 1.35 -9.45
N PRO A 131 3.08 0.87 -8.49
CA PRO A 131 4.48 0.54 -8.75
C PRO A 131 4.61 -0.64 -9.74
N PRO A 132 5.81 -0.85 -10.32
CA PRO A 132 6.13 -2.07 -11.05
C PRO A 132 5.72 -3.31 -10.27
N LEU A 133 5.01 -4.22 -10.94
CA LEU A 133 4.46 -5.41 -10.29
C LEU A 133 5.56 -6.25 -9.61
N ALA A 134 6.74 -6.34 -10.21
CA ALA A 134 7.89 -7.04 -9.62
C ALA A 134 8.26 -6.51 -8.22
N LEU A 135 8.38 -5.19 -8.06
CA LEU A 135 8.70 -4.55 -6.78
C LEU A 135 7.59 -4.81 -5.74
N LYS A 136 6.32 -4.77 -6.18
CA LYS A 136 5.19 -5.06 -5.31
C LYS A 136 5.18 -6.51 -4.83
N LEU A 137 5.47 -7.47 -5.71
CA LEU A 137 5.53 -8.89 -5.37
C LEU A 137 6.72 -9.23 -4.48
N GLN A 138 7.87 -8.59 -4.70
CA GLN A 138 9.05 -8.66 -3.84
C GLN A 138 8.73 -8.18 -2.43
N GLN A 139 8.06 -7.03 -2.28
CA GLN A 139 7.62 -6.56 -0.96
C GLN A 139 6.73 -7.58 -0.23
N GLU A 140 5.76 -8.19 -0.91
CA GLU A 140 4.88 -9.21 -0.30
C GLU A 140 5.63 -10.52 0.02
N ALA A 141 6.65 -10.85 -0.78
CA ALA A 141 7.55 -11.97 -0.56
C ALA A 141 8.33 -11.78 0.76
N VAL A 142 8.97 -10.62 0.93
CA VAL A 142 9.74 -10.28 2.15
C VAL A 142 8.86 -10.34 3.40
N ILE A 143 7.65 -9.75 3.35
CA ILE A 143 6.71 -9.81 4.47
C ILE A 143 6.36 -11.26 4.84
N THR A 144 6.16 -12.11 3.83
CA THR A 144 5.82 -13.53 4.06
C THR A 144 6.99 -14.29 4.68
N ILE A 145 8.22 -14.06 4.19
CA ILE A 145 9.45 -14.68 4.70
C ILE A 145 9.68 -14.32 6.17
N LEU A 146 9.63 -13.04 6.51
CA LEU A 146 9.90 -12.57 7.86
C LEU A 146 8.80 -12.95 8.85
N ILE A 147 7.53 -12.68 8.50
CA ILE A 147 6.42 -12.79 9.47
C ILE A 147 5.83 -14.19 9.55
N ARG A 148 5.76 -14.91 8.42
CA ARG A 148 5.12 -16.24 8.37
C ARG A 148 6.14 -17.37 8.42
N LEU A 149 7.18 -17.30 7.60
CA LEU A 149 8.18 -18.37 7.51
C LEU A 149 9.28 -18.26 8.57
N ARG A 150 9.40 -17.11 9.25
CA ARG A 150 10.41 -16.82 10.28
C ARG A 150 11.84 -17.08 9.76
N LYS A 151 12.12 -16.68 8.52
CA LYS A 151 13.44 -16.77 7.90
C LYS A 151 14.05 -15.37 7.74
N PRO A 152 15.38 -15.23 7.83
CA PRO A 152 16.06 -13.97 7.55
C PRO A 152 15.91 -13.58 6.08
N GLU A 153 15.86 -12.27 5.82
CA GLU A 153 15.96 -11.68 4.50
C GLU A 153 17.33 -11.01 4.39
N LEU A 154 18.20 -11.58 3.57
CA LEU A 154 19.63 -11.25 3.58
C LEU A 154 19.94 -9.96 2.84
N THR A 155 19.16 -9.60 1.81
CA THR A 155 19.43 -8.42 0.97
C THR A 155 19.20 -7.11 1.73
N LEU A 156 18.19 -7.06 2.59
CA LEU A 156 17.83 -5.93 3.44
C LEU A 156 18.30 -6.11 4.89
N GLN A 157 19.04 -7.19 5.18
CA GLN A 157 19.55 -7.53 6.52
C GLN A 157 18.46 -7.57 7.60
N LEU A 158 17.27 -8.08 7.24
CA LEU A 158 16.13 -8.14 8.15
C LEU A 158 16.09 -9.49 8.85
N LEU A 159 16.19 -9.47 10.18
CA LEU A 159 16.08 -10.65 11.03
C LEU A 159 14.63 -10.83 11.53
N PRO A 160 14.05 -12.04 11.46
CA PRO A 160 12.67 -12.28 11.88
C PRO A 160 12.46 -12.02 13.37
N ASP A 161 13.47 -12.23 14.21
CA ASP A 161 13.37 -12.11 15.68
C ASP A 161 13.17 -10.68 16.17
N ASN A 162 13.53 -9.70 15.33
CA ASN A 162 13.22 -8.30 15.56
C ASN A 162 11.74 -7.98 15.37
N TYR A 163 10.93 -8.89 14.84
CA TYR A 163 9.52 -8.64 14.52
C TYR A 163 8.55 -9.53 15.32
N GLU A 164 7.41 -8.94 15.66
CA GLU A 164 6.32 -9.62 16.34
C GLU A 164 5.80 -10.83 15.55
N GLN A 165 5.57 -11.94 16.26
CA GLN A 165 4.92 -13.11 15.69
C GLN A 165 3.40 -13.03 15.91
N PRO A 166 2.58 -13.06 14.84
CA PRO A 166 1.13 -13.01 15.00
C PRO A 166 0.62 -14.31 15.61
N HIS A 167 -0.30 -14.20 16.57
CA HIS A 167 -0.98 -15.35 17.17
C HIS A 167 -2.02 -15.95 16.21
N SER A 168 -2.17 -17.28 16.29
CA SER A 168 -3.20 -18.00 15.55
C SER A 168 -4.60 -17.64 16.07
N ARG A 169 -5.55 -17.44 15.16
CA ARG A 169 -6.96 -17.14 15.51
C ARG A 169 -7.72 -18.35 16.06
N ARG A 170 -7.20 -19.57 15.88
CA ARG A 170 -7.89 -20.83 16.18
C ARG A 170 -7.69 -21.31 17.62
N THR A 171 -6.97 -20.58 18.45
CA THR A 171 -6.55 -21.04 19.78
C THR A 171 -7.47 -20.60 20.91
N THR A 172 -8.63 -19.99 20.62
CA THR A 172 -9.54 -19.47 21.65
C THR A 172 -10.91 -20.12 21.54
N HIS A 173 -11.35 -20.74 22.64
CA HIS A 173 -12.68 -21.32 22.76
C HIS A 173 -13.75 -20.22 22.73
N PRO A 174 -14.89 -20.41 22.04
CA PRO A 174 -15.94 -19.39 21.93
C PRO A 174 -16.54 -18.91 23.26
N SER A 175 -16.46 -19.72 24.33
CA SER A 175 -16.95 -19.35 25.66
C SER A 175 -16.03 -18.39 26.43
N LEU A 176 -14.84 -18.08 25.90
CA LEU A 176 -13.93 -17.12 26.55
C LEU A 176 -14.29 -15.70 26.12
N TYR A 177 -15.01 -14.99 26.98
CA TYR A 177 -15.41 -13.59 26.78
C TYR A 177 -15.30 -12.81 28.10
N LEU A 178 -15.04 -11.50 27.98
CA LEU A 178 -15.08 -10.59 29.13
C LEU A 178 -16.54 -10.31 29.52
N LEU A 179 -16.78 -10.03 30.80
CA LEU A 179 -18.11 -9.63 31.26
C LEU A 179 -18.54 -8.32 30.59
N LYS A 180 -19.84 -8.15 30.36
CA LYS A 180 -20.40 -7.02 29.61
C LYS A 180 -20.03 -5.66 30.23
N ASP A 181 -19.86 -5.62 31.54
CA ASP A 181 -19.53 -4.43 32.31
C ASP A 181 -18.02 -4.16 32.42
N GLN A 182 -17.15 -5.10 32.01
CA GLN A 182 -15.69 -4.92 32.02
C GLN A 182 -15.18 -3.95 30.96
N ILE A 183 -15.94 -3.73 29.88
CA ILE A 183 -15.54 -2.87 28.78
C ILE A 183 -16.61 -1.80 28.56
N SER A 184 -16.22 -0.53 28.66
CA SER A 184 -17.03 0.61 28.25
C SER A 184 -16.39 1.34 27.08
N LEU A 185 -17.16 1.61 26.02
CA LEU A 185 -16.74 2.40 24.87
C LEU A 185 -17.43 3.77 24.77
N SER A 186 -18.30 4.09 25.74
CA SER A 186 -18.96 5.38 25.87
C SER A 186 -18.14 6.29 26.78
N ASP A 187 -17.99 7.55 26.39
CA ASP A 187 -17.38 8.58 27.25
C ASP A 187 -18.30 8.79 28.45
N GLY A 188 -17.81 8.52 29.66
CA GLY A 188 -18.59 8.57 30.89
C GLY A 188 -18.89 9.99 31.41
N GLY A 189 -18.36 11.02 30.75
CA GLY A 189 -18.48 12.42 31.16
C GLY A 189 -17.46 12.85 32.23
N LEU A 190 -17.40 14.15 32.51
CA LEU A 190 -16.40 14.82 33.38
C LEU A 190 -16.57 14.60 34.89
N SER A 191 -17.10 13.45 35.30
CA SER A 191 -17.10 13.02 36.70
C SER A 191 -16.10 11.88 36.86
N PRO A 192 -14.77 12.17 36.85
CA PRO A 192 -13.78 11.14 37.02
C PRO A 192 -13.96 10.47 38.38
N PRO A 193 -13.79 9.14 38.47
CA PRO A 193 -13.81 8.45 39.75
C PRO A 193 -12.74 9.01 40.67
N SER A 194 -12.97 8.90 41.98
CA SER A 194 -12.05 9.37 43.04
C SER A 194 -10.64 8.83 42.87
N GLU A 195 -10.51 7.64 42.29
CA GLU A 195 -9.25 7.02 41.93
C GLU A 195 -9.39 6.18 40.64
N ALA A 196 -8.42 6.29 39.74
CA ALA A 196 -8.33 5.48 38.54
C ALA A 196 -6.93 5.50 37.91
N ILE A 197 -6.70 4.56 37.00
CA ILE A 197 -5.49 4.49 36.18
C ILE A 197 -5.81 5.03 34.80
N TYR A 198 -4.94 5.84 34.24
CA TYR A 198 -5.03 6.41 32.91
C TYR A 198 -3.81 5.97 32.11
N THR A 199 -3.98 5.67 30.83
CA THR A 199 -2.89 5.17 29.98
C THR A 199 -2.84 5.93 28.68
N ASP A 200 -1.63 6.20 28.21
CA ASP A 200 -1.42 6.81 26.91
C ASP A 200 -0.14 6.30 26.22
N GLY A 201 -0.13 6.38 24.90
CA GLY A 201 1.05 6.16 24.07
C GLY A 201 1.25 7.28 23.07
N SER A 202 2.42 7.91 23.10
CA SER A 202 2.76 9.05 22.26
C SER A 202 3.84 8.71 21.24
N LYS A 203 3.80 9.36 20.07
CA LYS A 203 4.87 9.34 19.07
C LYS A 203 5.18 10.75 18.62
N THR A 204 6.43 11.15 18.82
CA THR A 204 6.98 12.44 18.41
C THR A 204 8.01 12.25 17.31
N GLU A 205 8.66 13.33 16.88
CA GLU A 205 9.79 13.25 15.95
C GLU A 205 11.02 12.59 16.60
N LYS A 206 11.19 12.74 17.92
CA LYS A 206 12.33 12.22 18.68
C LYS A 206 12.18 10.76 19.11
N GLY A 207 10.95 10.22 19.16
CA GLY A 207 10.76 8.86 19.61
C GLY A 207 9.30 8.44 19.82
N VAL A 208 9.16 7.38 20.59
CA VAL A 208 7.87 6.81 20.98
C VAL A 208 7.92 6.59 22.49
N GLY A 209 6.85 6.90 23.20
CA GLY A 209 6.78 6.73 24.64
C GLY A 209 5.44 6.15 25.05
N ALA A 210 5.43 5.39 26.13
CA ALA A 210 4.23 4.82 26.74
C ALA A 210 4.20 5.22 28.20
N ALA A 211 3.01 5.50 28.74
CA ALA A 211 2.87 5.83 30.15
C ALA A 211 1.53 5.38 30.73
N TYR A 212 1.53 5.10 32.03
CA TYR A 212 0.31 5.11 32.83
C TYR A 212 0.46 6.05 34.02
N CYS A 213 -0.67 6.62 34.44
CA CYS A 213 -0.80 7.47 35.61
C CYS A 213 -1.94 6.96 36.49
N ARG A 214 -1.65 6.62 37.75
CA ARG A 214 -2.65 6.39 38.79
C ARG A 214 -2.93 7.72 39.47
N ASN A 215 -4.17 8.18 39.32
CA ASN A 215 -4.66 9.42 39.87
C ASN A 215 -5.63 9.10 41.01
N ALA A 216 -5.48 9.76 42.17
CA ALA A 216 -6.60 9.97 43.08
C ALA A 216 -6.78 11.46 43.40
N GLN A 217 -8.03 11.92 43.42
CA GLN A 217 -8.40 13.30 43.80
C GLN A 217 -7.61 14.39 43.02
N ASN A 218 -7.39 14.15 41.72
CA ASN A 218 -6.58 15.01 40.83
C ASN A 218 -5.11 15.16 41.25
N GLN A 219 -4.56 14.11 41.86
CA GLN A 219 -3.13 14.01 42.15
C GLN A 219 -2.60 12.67 41.66
N ILE A 220 -1.42 12.71 41.03
CA ILE A 220 -0.73 11.51 40.55
C ILE A 220 -0.04 10.86 41.74
N ILE A 221 -0.58 9.71 42.19
CA ILE A 221 0.00 8.95 43.31
C ILE A 221 1.13 8.05 42.81
N GLU A 222 0.96 7.49 41.62
CA GLU A 222 1.90 6.57 41.02
C GLU A 222 1.90 6.76 39.52
N SER A 223 3.06 6.65 38.89
CA SER A 223 3.15 6.68 37.44
C SER A 223 4.30 5.85 36.93
N TRP A 224 4.17 5.41 35.69
CA TRP A 224 5.18 4.69 34.96
C TRP A 224 5.24 5.23 33.56
N PHE A 225 6.44 5.44 33.04
CA PHE A 225 6.64 5.85 31.67
C PHE A 225 7.95 5.28 31.14
N VAL A 226 7.99 4.99 29.84
CA VAL A 226 9.20 4.46 29.20
C VAL A 226 9.33 4.92 27.76
N LYS A 227 10.58 5.10 27.32
CA LYS A 227 10.91 5.33 25.91
C LYS A 227 10.96 3.99 25.17
N LEU A 228 10.31 3.92 24.02
CA LEU A 228 10.36 2.81 23.07
C LEU A 228 11.30 3.15 21.91
N PRO A 229 11.78 2.16 21.14
CA PRO A 229 12.54 2.40 19.92
C PRO A 229 11.74 3.27 18.96
N SER A 230 12.39 4.16 18.20
CA SER A 230 11.73 5.07 17.25
C SER A 230 10.93 4.33 16.15
N GLN A 231 11.27 3.07 15.91
CA GLN A 231 10.59 2.13 15.01
C GLN A 231 9.24 1.64 15.55
N ALA A 232 9.00 1.72 16.87
CA ALA A 232 7.73 1.33 17.46
C ALA A 232 6.57 2.18 16.90
N THR A 233 5.38 1.59 16.88
CA THR A 233 4.16 2.32 16.49
C THR A 233 3.47 2.90 17.72
N VAL A 234 2.73 4.00 17.56
CA VAL A 234 1.84 4.56 18.61
C VAL A 234 0.98 3.44 19.22
N PHE A 235 0.35 2.63 18.39
CA PHE A 235 -0.46 1.49 18.84
C PHE A 235 0.28 0.47 19.72
N GLN A 236 1.60 0.30 19.56
CA GLN A 236 2.39 -0.57 20.44
C GLN A 236 2.64 0.10 21.79
N ALA A 237 2.88 1.42 21.81
CA ALA A 237 3.02 2.18 23.04
C ALA A 237 1.72 2.18 23.86
N GLU A 238 0.60 2.37 23.19
CA GLU A 238 -0.76 2.34 23.76
C GLU A 238 -1.07 0.98 24.40
N LEU A 239 -0.81 -0.11 23.69
CA LEU A 239 -0.98 -1.45 24.26
C LEU A 239 0.00 -1.72 25.40
N LEU A 240 1.22 -1.18 25.36
CA LEU A 240 2.21 -1.39 26.41
C LEU A 240 1.80 -0.64 27.69
N ALA A 241 1.39 0.62 27.55
CA ALA A 241 0.83 1.42 28.64
C ALA A 241 -0.37 0.71 29.28
N LEU A 242 -1.30 0.22 28.46
CA LEU A 242 -2.45 -0.56 28.92
C LEU A 242 -2.04 -1.87 29.61
N SER A 243 -1.05 -2.59 29.08
CA SER A 243 -0.51 -3.81 29.71
C SER A 243 0.04 -3.51 31.10
N LYS A 244 0.82 -2.43 31.24
CA LYS A 244 1.41 -2.02 32.52
C LYS A 244 0.37 -1.54 33.53
N ALA A 245 -0.65 -0.81 33.07
CA ALA A 245 -1.78 -0.45 33.92
C ALA A 245 -2.56 -1.67 34.43
N VAL A 246 -2.76 -2.68 33.58
CA VAL A 246 -3.42 -3.93 33.99
C VAL A 246 -2.55 -4.75 34.95
N GLU A 247 -1.23 -4.79 34.73
CA GLU A 247 -0.28 -5.40 35.66
C GLU A 247 -0.35 -4.73 37.04
N LEU A 248 -0.37 -3.39 37.09
CA LEU A 248 -0.55 -2.64 38.32
C LEU A 248 -1.93 -2.90 38.96
N ALA A 249 -3.01 -2.85 38.20
CA ALA A 249 -4.35 -3.08 38.71
C ALA A 249 -4.50 -4.46 39.38
N LYS A 250 -3.76 -5.48 38.91
CA LYS A 250 -3.76 -6.81 39.53
C LYS A 250 -3.12 -6.85 40.92
N THR A 251 -2.26 -5.89 41.27
CA THR A 251 -1.63 -5.82 42.61
C THR A 251 -2.48 -5.04 43.62
N MET A 252 -3.54 -4.37 43.17
CA MET A 252 -4.44 -3.59 44.02
C MET A 252 -5.48 -4.51 44.68
N VAL A 253 -5.20 -4.96 45.92
CA VAL A 253 -6.02 -5.97 46.63
C VAL A 253 -7.33 -5.39 47.22
N ASN A 254 -7.40 -4.08 47.48
CA ASN A 254 -8.48 -3.47 48.28
C ASN A 254 -9.45 -2.55 47.48
N GLN A 255 -9.38 -2.54 46.14
CA GLN A 255 -10.17 -1.62 45.31
C GLN A 255 -11.15 -2.39 44.43
N THR A 256 -12.45 -2.19 44.66
CA THR A 256 -13.50 -2.80 43.83
C THR A 256 -14.54 -1.74 43.43
N PRO A 257 -14.75 -1.45 42.13
CA PRO A 257 -14.01 -1.86 40.92
C PRO A 257 -12.82 -0.94 40.56
N ILE A 258 -11.76 -1.50 39.99
CA ILE A 258 -10.61 -0.73 39.47
C ILE A 258 -10.90 -0.29 38.04
N LYS A 259 -10.85 1.01 37.80
CA LYS A 259 -11.11 1.59 36.47
C LYS A 259 -9.80 2.00 35.82
N ILE A 260 -9.58 1.50 34.61
CA ILE A 260 -8.50 1.92 33.71
C ILE A 260 -9.12 2.67 32.54
N PHE A 261 -8.61 3.86 32.26
CA PHE A 261 -9.05 4.73 31.18
C PHE A 261 -7.99 4.83 30.09
N THR A 262 -8.43 4.77 28.84
CA THR A 262 -7.61 5.03 27.65
C THR A 262 -8.46 5.75 26.62
N ASP A 263 -7.86 6.68 25.88
CA ASP A 263 -8.52 7.31 24.74
C ASP A 263 -8.35 6.52 23.43
N ASN A 264 -7.60 5.42 23.46
CA ASN A 264 -7.37 4.56 22.31
C ASN A 264 -8.40 3.42 22.20
N ARG A 265 -9.50 3.67 21.47
CA ARG A 265 -10.52 2.64 21.17
C ARG A 265 -9.94 1.38 20.53
N ALA A 266 -8.92 1.51 19.69
CA ALA A 266 -8.33 0.36 19.00
C ALA A 266 -7.59 -0.56 19.99
N ALA A 267 -6.95 0.00 21.03
CA ALA A 267 -6.33 -0.76 22.10
C ALA A 267 -7.38 -1.56 22.89
N ILE A 268 -8.49 -0.93 23.29
CA ILE A 268 -9.61 -1.61 23.97
C ILE A 268 -10.21 -2.72 23.08
N GLN A 269 -10.48 -2.44 21.81
CA GLN A 269 -11.04 -3.43 20.88
C GLN A 269 -10.09 -4.59 20.62
N ALA A 270 -8.78 -4.35 20.56
CA ALA A 270 -7.80 -5.41 20.41
C ALA A 270 -7.69 -6.28 21.67
N SER A 271 -7.72 -5.65 22.85
CA SER A 271 -7.58 -6.30 24.15
C SER A 271 -8.87 -6.97 24.65
N SER A 272 -10.04 -6.59 24.14
CA SER A 272 -11.31 -7.28 24.41
C SER A 272 -11.60 -8.42 23.42
N ASN A 273 -10.81 -8.53 22.34
CA ASN A 273 -11.02 -9.53 21.31
C ASN A 273 -10.23 -10.82 21.59
N PRO A 274 -10.89 -11.94 21.97
CA PRO A 274 -10.22 -13.23 22.17
C PRO A 274 -9.58 -13.78 20.90
N LYS A 275 -9.77 -13.20 19.72
CA LYS A 275 -9.17 -13.65 18.45
C LYS A 275 -8.14 -12.64 17.92
N SER A 276 -7.68 -11.71 18.77
CA SER A 276 -6.62 -10.77 18.43
C SER A 276 -5.35 -11.51 17.98
N LYS A 277 -4.72 -11.00 16.92
CA LYS A 277 -3.43 -11.52 16.43
C LYS A 277 -2.24 -10.91 17.16
N ASN A 278 -2.45 -9.78 17.86
CA ASN A 278 -1.41 -9.11 18.61
C ASN A 278 -1.20 -9.85 19.94
N HIS A 279 0.06 -10.21 20.23
CA HIS A 279 0.40 -10.98 21.43
C HIS A 279 0.07 -10.21 22.71
N MET A 280 0.48 -8.95 22.79
CA MET A 280 0.28 -8.09 23.97
C MET A 280 -1.21 -7.89 24.25
N ALA A 281 -2.01 -7.57 23.22
CA ALA A 281 -3.46 -7.46 23.36
C ALA A 281 -4.10 -8.78 23.85
N ARG A 282 -3.57 -9.94 23.44
CA ARG A 282 -4.05 -11.24 23.91
C ARG A 282 -3.65 -11.52 25.37
N GLN A 283 -2.49 -11.06 25.81
CA GLN A 283 -2.09 -11.15 27.22
C GLN A 283 -2.95 -10.24 28.11
N ILE A 284 -3.29 -9.04 27.61
CA ILE A 284 -4.25 -8.14 28.28
C ILE A 284 -5.61 -8.81 28.38
N PHE A 285 -6.12 -9.40 27.29
CA PHE A 285 -7.38 -10.14 27.30
C PHE A 285 -7.40 -11.24 28.38
N LEU A 286 -6.36 -12.06 28.46
CA LEU A 286 -6.27 -13.13 29.46
C LEU A 286 -6.20 -12.59 30.89
N SER A 287 -5.49 -11.47 31.10
CA SER A 287 -5.40 -10.81 32.39
C SER A 287 -6.75 -10.25 32.84
N LEU A 288 -7.49 -9.59 31.94
CA LEU A 288 -8.84 -9.10 32.22
C LEU A 288 -9.82 -10.24 32.50
N LEU A 289 -9.69 -11.36 31.78
CA LEU A 289 -10.52 -12.55 32.00
C LEU A 289 -10.29 -13.14 33.40
N SER A 290 -9.04 -13.14 33.87
CA SER A 290 -8.68 -13.59 35.23
C SER A 290 -9.02 -12.58 36.34
N SER A 291 -9.41 -11.36 35.99
CA SER A 291 -9.62 -10.26 36.94
C SER A 291 -10.90 -9.48 36.63
N PRO A 292 -12.08 -10.04 36.96
CA PRO A 292 -13.40 -9.45 36.66
C PRO A 292 -13.64 -8.04 37.24
N ASN A 293 -12.89 -7.68 38.29
CA ASN A 293 -12.94 -6.39 38.98
C ASN A 293 -12.24 -5.25 38.22
N ILE A 294 -11.39 -5.57 37.22
CA ILE A 294 -10.73 -4.57 36.37
C ILE A 294 -11.66 -4.19 35.22
N LYS A 295 -11.93 -2.89 35.09
CA LYS A 295 -12.83 -2.30 34.09
C LYS A 295 -12.05 -1.38 33.16
N LEU A 296 -12.03 -1.69 31.86
CA LEU A 296 -11.47 -0.80 30.84
C LEU A 296 -12.54 0.14 30.30
N ASN A 297 -12.25 1.43 30.29
CA ASN A 297 -13.18 2.46 29.88
C ASN A 297 -12.52 3.37 28.84
N TRP A 298 -13.24 3.60 27.75
CA TRP A 298 -12.84 4.61 26.78
C TRP A 298 -13.21 6.00 27.29
N ILE A 299 -12.29 6.95 27.12
CA ILE A 299 -12.55 8.38 27.32
C ILE A 299 -12.15 9.16 26.08
N LYS A 300 -12.72 10.36 25.93
CA LYS A 300 -12.33 11.24 24.84
C LYS A 300 -10.94 11.85 25.09
N ALA A 301 -10.07 11.79 24.08
CA ALA A 301 -8.78 12.47 24.08
C ALA A 301 -8.96 14.00 24.20
N HIS A 302 -8.03 14.67 24.90
CA HIS A 302 -7.99 16.14 25.07
C HIS A 302 -9.30 16.74 25.57
N ALA A 303 -9.97 16.06 26.51
CA ALA A 303 -11.25 16.47 27.06
C ALA A 303 -11.19 17.07 28.47
N GLY A 304 -10.00 17.35 29.03
CA GLY A 304 -9.87 17.91 30.38
C GLY A 304 -9.72 16.88 31.50
N TYR A 305 -9.57 15.59 31.18
CA TYR A 305 -9.34 14.56 32.19
C TYR A 305 -7.90 14.64 32.71
N PHE A 306 -7.71 15.19 33.92
CA PHE A 306 -6.40 15.40 34.52
C PHE A 306 -5.46 14.17 34.45
N GLY A 307 -5.99 12.98 34.75
CA GLY A 307 -5.20 11.74 34.68
C GLY A 307 -4.78 11.35 33.26
N ASN A 308 -5.64 11.58 32.26
CA ASN A 308 -5.33 11.32 30.85
C ASN A 308 -4.29 12.32 30.33
N GLU A 309 -4.47 13.60 30.65
CA GLU A 309 -3.53 14.66 30.26
C GLU A 309 -2.16 14.43 30.90
N SER A 310 -2.13 13.96 32.14
CA SER A 310 -0.89 13.56 32.81
C SER A 310 -0.22 12.36 32.11
N ALA A 311 -1.00 11.34 31.72
CA ALA A 311 -0.46 10.19 30.99
C ALA A 311 0.09 10.60 29.61
N ASP A 312 -0.64 11.44 28.86
CA ASP A 312 -0.19 11.99 27.56
C ASP A 312 1.10 12.80 27.70
N LEU A 313 1.16 13.70 28.70
CA LEU A 313 2.35 14.47 28.99
C LEU A 313 3.56 13.57 29.32
N GLN A 314 3.36 12.53 30.13
CA GLN A 314 4.42 11.60 30.49
C GLN A 314 4.86 10.73 29.31
N ALA A 315 3.93 10.21 28.51
CA ALA A 315 4.24 9.44 27.32
C ALA A 315 5.02 10.29 26.30
N LYS A 316 4.64 11.56 26.14
CA LYS A 316 5.35 12.53 25.28
C LYS A 316 6.74 12.87 25.82
N SER A 317 6.86 13.09 27.13
CA SER A 317 8.14 13.35 27.79
C SER A 317 9.09 12.15 27.65
N ALA A 318 8.58 10.92 27.79
CA ALA A 318 9.33 9.71 27.55
C ALA A 318 9.78 9.59 26.08
N ALA A 319 8.89 9.90 25.12
CA ALA A 319 9.21 9.90 23.69
C ALA A 319 10.34 10.90 23.36
N ASP A 320 10.32 12.08 23.97
CA ASP A 320 11.28 13.17 23.72
C ASP A 320 12.57 13.07 24.55
N SER A 321 12.59 12.22 25.59
CA SER A 321 13.76 12.03 26.45
C SER A 321 14.99 11.54 25.68
N GLU A 322 16.19 11.95 26.09
CA GLU A 322 17.46 11.49 25.51
C GLU A 322 18.01 10.24 26.21
N THR A 323 17.17 9.55 27.00
CA THR A 323 17.59 8.37 27.76
C THR A 323 18.06 7.23 26.85
N THR A 324 19.09 6.52 27.30
CA THR A 324 19.59 5.29 26.67
C THR A 324 18.81 4.06 27.13
N ASN A 325 18.00 4.17 28.20
CA ASN A 325 17.18 3.07 28.70
C ASN A 325 15.91 2.88 27.85
N ILE A 326 16.09 2.27 26.69
CA ILE A 326 15.02 2.00 25.72
C ILE A 326 14.37 0.65 26.02
N TYR A 327 13.04 0.65 26.15
CA TYR A 327 12.25 -0.55 26.34
C TYR A 327 12.40 -1.51 25.16
N GLN A 328 12.82 -2.74 25.42
CA GLN A 328 13.01 -3.74 24.37
C GLN A 328 11.66 -4.30 23.90
N ILE A 329 11.30 -4.01 22.65
CA ILE A 329 10.08 -4.49 22.02
C ILE A 329 10.34 -4.91 20.58
N LYS A 330 9.68 -5.98 20.14
CA LYS A 330 9.72 -6.41 18.75
C LYS A 330 8.93 -5.44 17.87
N PHE A 331 9.37 -5.21 16.65
CA PHE A 331 8.72 -4.33 15.70
C PHE A 331 7.45 -4.96 15.11
N SER A 332 6.42 -4.13 14.95
CA SER A 332 5.16 -4.59 14.39
C SER A 332 5.26 -4.92 12.90
N LYS A 333 4.35 -5.77 12.41
CA LYS A 333 4.15 -5.98 10.97
C LYS A 333 3.80 -4.68 10.23
N ALA A 334 3.15 -3.72 10.90
CA ALA A 334 2.83 -2.43 10.34
C ALA A 334 4.10 -1.60 10.08
N PHE A 335 5.02 -1.56 11.04
CA PHE A 335 6.34 -0.95 10.86
C PHE A 335 7.07 -1.56 9.65
N LEU A 336 7.16 -2.90 9.58
CA LEU A 336 7.80 -3.59 8.45
C LEU A 336 7.20 -3.16 7.10
N LYS A 337 5.86 -3.13 7.00
CA LYS A 337 5.18 -2.68 5.77
C LYS A 337 5.54 -1.24 5.40
N THR A 338 5.58 -0.34 6.37
CA THR A 338 5.96 1.06 6.15
C THR A 338 7.41 1.18 5.72
N HIS A 339 8.32 0.45 6.37
CA HIS A 339 9.74 0.40 6.01
C HIS A 339 9.94 -0.12 4.58
N LEU A 340 9.32 -1.24 4.22
CA LEU A 340 9.39 -1.78 2.85
C LEU A 340 8.69 -0.88 1.82
N LYS A 341 7.70 -0.08 2.22
CA LYS A 341 7.07 0.91 1.34
C LYS A 341 8.05 2.04 0.98
N LYS A 342 8.93 2.44 1.93
CA LYS A 342 10.01 3.42 1.67
C LYS A 342 11.04 2.87 0.69
N PHE A 343 11.48 1.63 0.85
CA PHE A 343 12.38 0.99 -0.11
C PHE A 343 11.73 0.89 -1.51
N LEU A 344 10.48 0.41 -1.57
CA LEU A 344 9.76 0.27 -2.84
C LEU A 344 9.65 1.59 -3.59
N ILE A 345 9.32 2.70 -2.91
CA ILE A 345 9.16 3.99 -3.57
C ILE A 345 10.51 4.56 -4.05
N GLN A 346 11.60 4.30 -3.32
CA GLN A 346 12.96 4.68 -3.74
C GLN A 346 13.39 3.91 -5.00
N GLU A 347 13.20 2.59 -5.02
CA GLU A 347 13.48 1.76 -6.20
C GLU A 347 12.61 2.18 -7.39
N TRP A 348 11.33 2.43 -7.16
CA TRP A 348 10.43 2.90 -8.20
C TRP A 348 10.86 4.26 -8.75
N GLN A 349 11.24 5.21 -7.88
CA GLN A 349 11.77 6.50 -8.30
C GLN A 349 13.02 6.36 -9.16
N ARG A 350 13.99 5.51 -8.77
CA ARG A 350 15.19 5.23 -9.57
C ARG A 350 14.83 4.71 -10.96
N THR A 351 13.95 3.71 -11.03
CA THR A 351 13.50 3.18 -12.33
C THR A 351 12.77 4.23 -13.18
N TRP A 352 12.10 5.20 -12.55
CA TRP A 352 11.40 6.27 -13.27
C TRP A 352 12.35 7.32 -13.86
N GLU A 353 13.41 7.65 -13.14
CA GLU A 353 14.48 8.53 -13.60
C GLU A 353 15.22 7.90 -14.79
N ASP A 354 15.58 6.62 -14.67
CA ASP A 354 16.33 5.87 -15.68
C ASP A 354 15.49 5.50 -16.93
N ALA A 355 14.16 5.47 -16.80
CA ALA A 355 13.27 4.99 -17.86
C ALA A 355 13.30 5.87 -19.12
N THR A 356 13.84 5.38 -20.24
CA THR A 356 13.90 6.12 -21.51
C THR A 356 12.53 6.45 -22.15
N THR A 357 11.44 5.85 -21.65
CA THR A 357 10.09 6.01 -22.20
C THR A 357 9.15 6.71 -21.23
N GLY A 358 8.11 7.39 -21.74
CA GLY A 358 7.17 8.13 -20.88
C GLY A 358 7.66 9.52 -20.46
N ARG A 359 8.70 10.04 -21.12
CA ARG A 359 9.31 11.35 -20.82
C ARG A 359 8.33 12.55 -20.80
N PRO A 360 7.27 12.62 -21.64
CA PRO A 360 6.24 13.66 -21.48
C PRO A 360 5.60 13.68 -20.09
N ILE A 361 5.30 12.50 -19.54
CA ILE A 361 4.74 12.37 -18.18
C ILE A 361 5.80 12.62 -17.13
N HIS A 362 7.04 12.17 -17.31
CA HIS A 362 8.14 12.48 -16.38
C HIS A 362 8.36 13.99 -16.24
N ASN A 363 8.26 14.73 -17.34
CA ASN A 363 8.37 16.18 -17.31
C ASN A 363 7.28 16.83 -16.46
N ILE A 364 6.07 16.25 -16.40
CA ILE A 364 4.94 16.78 -15.60
C ILE A 364 4.99 16.25 -14.16
N ILE A 365 5.29 14.97 -13.98
CA ILE A 365 5.27 14.22 -12.72
C ILE A 365 6.64 13.54 -12.55
N PRO A 366 7.66 14.27 -12.07
CA PRO A 366 9.00 13.71 -11.89
C PRO A 366 9.11 12.79 -10.67
N LYS A 367 8.24 12.97 -9.66
CA LYS A 367 8.22 12.16 -8.44
C LYS A 367 7.10 11.13 -8.48
N VAL A 368 7.43 9.86 -8.26
CA VAL A 368 6.45 8.77 -8.17
C VAL A 368 5.63 8.89 -6.87
N SER A 369 4.39 8.42 -6.90
CA SER A 369 3.50 8.37 -5.73
C SER A 369 2.60 7.14 -5.80
N PHE A 370 2.14 6.65 -4.65
CA PHE A 370 1.10 5.62 -4.58
C PHE A 370 -0.32 6.17 -4.81
N ASP A 371 -0.45 7.50 -4.79
CA ASP A 371 -1.71 8.17 -5.04
C ASP A 371 -1.91 8.34 -6.55
N PRO A 372 -2.99 7.77 -7.12
CA PRO A 372 -3.29 7.93 -8.54
C PRO A 372 -3.57 9.39 -8.85
N VAL A 373 -3.08 9.86 -9.99
CA VAL A 373 -3.39 11.20 -10.47
C VAL A 373 -4.85 11.27 -10.90
N CYS A 374 -5.61 12.26 -10.42
CA CYS A 374 -7.03 12.45 -10.73
C CYS A 374 -7.28 13.03 -12.14
N TRP A 375 -6.71 12.39 -13.17
CA TRP A 375 -6.92 12.74 -14.58
C TRP A 375 -7.99 11.86 -15.25
N THR A 376 -8.76 12.49 -16.13
CA THR A 376 -9.67 11.79 -17.04
C THR A 376 -8.92 11.11 -18.18
N ARG A 377 -9.61 10.28 -18.95
CA ARG A 377 -9.02 9.62 -20.12
C ARG A 377 -8.49 10.66 -21.11
N GLU A 378 -9.27 11.70 -21.38
CA GLU A 378 -8.95 12.79 -22.31
C GLU A 378 -7.67 13.51 -21.90
N GLU A 379 -7.54 13.83 -20.61
CA GLU A 379 -6.35 14.44 -20.03
C GLU A 379 -5.13 13.51 -20.15
N ILE A 380 -5.30 12.21 -19.91
CA ILE A 380 -4.23 11.21 -20.10
C ILE A 380 -3.77 11.20 -21.57
N LEU A 381 -4.69 11.15 -22.53
CA LEU A 381 -4.34 11.16 -23.96
C LEU A 381 -3.57 12.43 -24.35
N PHE A 382 -3.99 13.58 -23.83
CA PHE A 382 -3.35 14.87 -24.06
C PHE A 382 -1.93 14.92 -23.49
N PHE A 383 -1.77 14.66 -22.19
CA PHE A 383 -0.47 14.81 -21.51
C PHE A 383 0.54 13.71 -21.86
N THR A 384 0.06 12.51 -22.21
CA THR A 384 0.94 11.48 -22.78
C THR A 384 1.32 11.79 -24.23
N GLN A 385 0.65 12.74 -24.88
CA GLN A 385 0.76 13.05 -26.31
C GLN A 385 0.37 11.86 -27.21
N HIS A 386 -0.42 10.92 -26.68
CA HIS A 386 -0.84 9.70 -27.35
C HIS A 386 -2.35 9.71 -27.49
N GLY A 387 -2.85 10.54 -28.41
CA GLY A 387 -4.27 10.80 -28.58
C GLY A 387 -4.67 10.94 -30.05
N PRO A 388 -5.85 11.50 -30.34
CA PRO A 388 -6.34 11.71 -31.70
C PRO A 388 -5.66 12.91 -32.37
N PHE A 389 -4.32 12.93 -32.39
CA PHE A 389 -3.52 14.03 -32.89
C PHE A 389 -2.82 13.61 -34.20
N PRO A 390 -2.91 14.38 -35.29
CA PRO A 390 -2.24 14.04 -36.56
C PRO A 390 -0.74 13.79 -36.42
N SER A 391 -0.05 14.61 -35.62
CA SER A 391 1.38 14.43 -35.33
C SER A 391 1.69 13.09 -34.67
N TYR A 392 0.78 12.57 -33.83
CA TYR A 392 0.91 11.26 -33.22
C TYR A 392 0.60 10.14 -34.24
N PHE A 393 -0.48 10.25 -35.02
CA PHE A 393 -0.87 9.23 -35.99
C PHE A 393 0.11 9.09 -37.16
N ASN A 394 0.74 10.18 -37.59
CA ASN A 394 1.76 10.16 -38.62
C ASN A 394 3.00 9.33 -38.21
N ARG A 395 3.39 9.35 -36.93
CA ARG A 395 4.48 8.50 -36.40
C ARG A 395 4.22 7.00 -36.59
N PHE A 396 2.95 6.60 -36.65
CA PHE A 396 2.53 5.22 -36.89
C PHE A 396 2.07 4.95 -38.32
N LYS A 397 2.30 5.90 -39.24
CA LYS A 397 1.90 5.81 -40.66
C LYS A 397 0.41 5.55 -40.87
N ILE A 398 -0.41 5.98 -39.90
CA ILE A 398 -1.87 5.95 -40.03
C ILE A 398 -2.33 7.13 -40.89
N PHE A 399 -1.69 8.30 -40.72
CA PHE A 399 -1.87 9.48 -41.57
C PHE A 399 -0.61 9.76 -42.38
N SER A 400 -0.80 10.23 -43.63
CA SER A 400 0.27 10.64 -44.55
C SER A 400 1.02 11.88 -44.05
N SER A 401 0.32 12.81 -43.39
CA SER A 401 0.84 14.09 -42.89
C SER A 401 0.69 14.23 -41.37
N PRO A 402 1.62 14.91 -40.67
CA PRO A 402 1.47 15.27 -39.27
C PRO A 402 0.60 16.52 -39.05
N ASN A 403 0.07 17.11 -40.11
CA ASN A 403 -0.64 18.40 -40.07
C ASN A 403 -2.11 18.23 -39.68
N CYS A 404 -2.61 19.25 -38.98
CA CYS A 404 -4.02 19.51 -38.78
C CYS A 404 -4.62 20.10 -40.06
N SER A 405 -5.95 20.00 -40.22
CA SER A 405 -6.70 20.60 -41.32
C SER A 405 -6.57 22.13 -41.39
N CYS A 406 -6.09 22.80 -40.33
CA CYS A 406 -5.74 24.22 -40.37
C CYS A 406 -4.31 24.49 -40.92
N GLY A 407 -3.62 23.50 -41.47
CA GLY A 407 -2.31 23.60 -42.11
C GLY A 407 -1.09 23.50 -41.19
N GLN A 408 -1.25 23.63 -39.86
CA GLN A 408 -0.16 23.54 -38.88
C GLN A 408 0.03 22.12 -38.34
N VAL A 409 1.18 21.82 -37.73
CA VAL A 409 1.44 20.50 -37.14
C VAL A 409 0.45 20.20 -36.01
N GLY A 410 -0.32 19.12 -36.14
CA GLY A 410 -1.40 18.76 -35.22
C GLY A 410 -0.88 18.15 -33.91
N THR A 411 -0.26 18.96 -33.05
CA THR A 411 0.24 18.58 -31.72
C THR A 411 -0.77 18.91 -30.61
N PRO A 412 -0.69 18.27 -29.42
CA PRO A 412 -1.50 18.68 -28.27
C PRO A 412 -1.35 20.18 -27.94
N LEU A 413 -0.13 20.72 -28.01
CA LEU A 413 0.12 22.13 -27.75
C LEU A 413 -0.60 23.02 -28.77
N HIS A 414 -0.48 22.72 -30.06
CA HIS A 414 -1.15 23.45 -31.13
C HIS A 414 -2.67 23.52 -30.91
N TYR A 415 -3.33 22.40 -30.62
CA TYR A 415 -4.76 22.38 -30.33
C TYR A 415 -5.14 23.14 -29.05
N ALA A 416 -4.23 23.24 -28.10
CA ALA A 416 -4.49 23.96 -26.85
C ALA A 416 -4.22 25.46 -26.94
N THR A 417 -3.47 25.96 -27.93
CA THR A 417 -2.99 27.34 -27.92
C THR A 417 -3.19 28.13 -29.21
N GLU A 418 -3.42 27.48 -30.35
CA GLU A 418 -3.33 28.14 -31.66
C GLU A 418 -4.34 27.67 -32.71
N CYS A 419 -4.80 26.41 -32.64
CA CYS A 419 -5.66 25.86 -33.69
C CYS A 419 -7.00 26.60 -33.78
N ILE A 420 -7.34 27.11 -34.96
CA ILE A 420 -8.59 27.85 -35.19
C ILE A 420 -9.84 27.01 -34.86
N LEU A 421 -9.77 25.70 -35.09
CA LEU A 421 -10.85 24.73 -34.83
C LEU A 421 -11.10 24.49 -33.33
N THR A 422 -10.23 24.98 -32.45
CA THR A 422 -10.34 24.81 -30.99
C THR A 422 -10.22 26.14 -30.24
N SER A 423 -10.39 27.27 -30.94
CA SER A 423 -10.23 28.64 -30.43
C SER A 423 -11.02 28.92 -29.14
N SER A 424 -12.23 28.35 -29.03
CA SER A 424 -13.10 28.50 -27.85
C SER A 424 -12.52 27.94 -26.55
N TRP A 425 -11.46 27.13 -26.60
CA TRP A 425 -10.84 26.49 -25.43
C TRP A 425 -9.35 26.76 -25.31
N HIS A 426 -8.84 27.79 -26.00
CA HIS A 426 -7.43 28.11 -25.97
C HIS A 426 -6.94 28.50 -24.57
N ILE A 427 -5.72 28.09 -24.31
CA ILE A 427 -4.91 28.47 -23.16
C ILE A 427 -3.76 29.31 -23.73
N LYS A 428 -3.31 30.32 -22.97
CA LYS A 428 -2.21 31.21 -23.38
C LYS A 428 -1.00 30.41 -23.84
N LYS A 429 -0.53 30.68 -25.07
CA LYS A 429 0.66 30.05 -25.66
C LYS A 429 1.91 30.38 -24.82
N PRO A 430 2.74 29.38 -24.48
CA PRO A 430 4.02 29.65 -23.83
C PRO A 430 5.09 30.06 -24.84
N ALA A 431 6.12 30.75 -24.37
CA ALA A 431 7.40 30.82 -25.08
C ALA A 431 8.01 29.40 -25.19
N GLU A 432 8.83 29.16 -26.21
CA GLU A 432 9.35 27.83 -26.54
C GLU A 432 10.13 27.18 -25.39
N ASN A 433 11.00 27.95 -24.74
CA ASN A 433 11.77 27.53 -23.56
C ASN A 433 10.90 27.23 -22.33
N LEU A 434 9.65 27.70 -22.30
CA LEU A 434 8.71 27.53 -21.18
C LEU A 434 7.69 26.41 -21.38
N GLN A 435 7.72 25.67 -22.49
CA GLN A 435 6.73 24.62 -22.78
C GLN A 435 6.63 23.56 -21.66
N LYS A 436 7.77 23.12 -21.10
CA LYS A 436 7.77 22.13 -20.00
C LYS A 436 7.04 22.66 -18.76
N ILE A 437 7.28 23.92 -18.42
CA ILE A 437 6.64 24.60 -17.28
C ILE A 437 5.15 24.80 -17.55
N TRP A 438 4.80 25.13 -18.79
CA TRP A 438 3.42 25.27 -19.23
C TRP A 438 2.64 23.97 -19.02
N PHE A 439 3.15 22.82 -19.49
CA PHE A 439 2.48 21.53 -19.29
C PHE A 439 2.30 21.20 -17.80
N ARG A 440 3.28 21.51 -16.94
CA ARG A 440 3.14 21.34 -15.48
C ARG A 440 1.99 22.18 -14.91
N ARG A 441 1.94 23.47 -15.26
CA ARG A 441 0.90 24.40 -14.79
C ARG A 441 -0.49 23.98 -15.27
N VAL A 442 -0.62 23.64 -16.54
CA VAL A 442 -1.88 23.17 -17.14
C VAL A 442 -2.33 21.86 -16.50
N ALA A 443 -1.42 20.94 -16.22
CA ALA A 443 -1.74 19.67 -15.56
C ALA A 443 -2.15 19.83 -14.08
N ALA A 444 -1.60 20.82 -13.38
CA ALA A 444 -1.95 21.11 -11.99
C ALA A 444 -3.28 21.89 -11.86
N ASN A 445 -3.61 22.74 -12.84
CA ASN A 445 -4.81 23.58 -12.80
C ASN A 445 -6.07 22.83 -13.29
N LYS A 446 -7.13 22.81 -12.48
CA LYS A 446 -8.38 22.09 -12.78
C LYS A 446 -9.15 22.69 -13.97
N ASP A 447 -9.17 24.02 -14.10
CA ASP A 447 -9.90 24.71 -15.16
C ASP A 447 -9.20 24.55 -16.51
N SER A 448 -7.86 24.65 -16.52
CA SER A 448 -7.06 24.33 -17.71
C SER A 448 -7.30 22.88 -18.16
N ARG A 449 -7.35 21.92 -17.23
CA ARG A 449 -7.68 20.53 -17.58
C ARG A 449 -9.10 20.35 -18.11
N LEU A 450 -10.06 21.15 -17.64
CA LEU A 450 -11.42 21.14 -18.19
C LEU A 450 -11.42 21.60 -19.66
N LEU A 451 -10.65 22.64 -20.00
CA LEU A 451 -10.47 23.07 -21.39
C LEU A 451 -9.82 21.98 -22.25
N ILE A 452 -8.74 21.35 -21.76
CA ILE A 452 -8.11 20.21 -22.43
C ILE A 452 -9.10 19.07 -22.68
N ARG A 453 -9.94 18.75 -21.71
CA ARG A 453 -10.97 17.72 -21.85
C ARG A 453 -11.95 18.07 -22.98
N LYS A 454 -12.44 19.31 -23.02
CA LYS A 454 -13.35 19.78 -24.07
C LYS A 454 -12.68 19.71 -25.45
N ILE A 455 -11.42 20.10 -25.57
CA ILE A 455 -10.64 19.98 -26.83
C ILE A 455 -10.58 18.53 -27.31
N VAL A 456 -10.16 17.59 -26.46
CA VAL A 456 -9.99 16.19 -26.86
C VAL A 456 -11.34 15.52 -27.15
N GLN A 457 -12.41 15.90 -26.44
CA GLN A 457 -13.77 15.47 -26.76
C GLN A 457 -14.24 16.00 -28.11
N HIS A 458 -14.02 17.29 -28.37
CA HIS A 458 -14.39 17.92 -29.63
C HIS A 458 -13.68 17.27 -30.82
N ILE A 459 -12.38 16.99 -30.71
CA ILE A 459 -11.62 16.26 -31.74
C ILE A 459 -12.18 14.85 -31.96
N ASN A 460 -12.53 14.14 -30.88
CA ASN A 460 -13.07 12.77 -31.00
C ASN A 460 -14.47 12.73 -31.59
N ASN A 461 -15.31 13.73 -31.29
CA ASN A 461 -16.69 13.80 -31.80
C ASN A 461 -16.74 14.27 -33.26
N ASN A 462 -15.73 15.03 -33.70
CA ASN A 462 -15.70 15.63 -35.04
C ASN A 462 -14.52 15.14 -35.88
N ARG A 463 -14.17 13.85 -35.80
CA ARG A 463 -12.94 13.30 -36.41
C ARG A 463 -12.76 13.63 -37.90
N ALA A 464 -13.84 13.75 -38.66
CA ALA A 464 -13.77 14.13 -40.07
C ALA A 464 -13.15 15.52 -40.26
N LEU A 465 -13.46 16.48 -39.38
CA LEU A 465 -12.92 17.85 -39.43
C LEU A 465 -11.43 17.95 -39.08
N PHE A 466 -10.89 16.94 -38.40
CA PHE A 466 -9.51 16.94 -37.88
C PHE A 466 -8.59 15.96 -38.63
N ARG A 467 -9.08 15.34 -39.70
CA ARG A 467 -8.26 14.52 -40.60
C ARG A 467 -7.68 15.42 -41.69
N PRO A 468 -6.36 15.41 -41.92
CA PRO A 468 -5.82 15.90 -43.18
C PRO A 468 -6.29 14.96 -44.30
N ASP A 469 -6.75 15.52 -45.42
CA ASP A 469 -7.07 14.76 -46.65
C ASP A 469 -5.83 14.05 -47.20
#